data_AF-A0A0V0XQG3-F1
#
_entry.id   AF-A0A0V0XQG3-F1
#
_cell.length_a   1.000
_cell.length_b   1.000
_cell.length_c   1.000
_cell.angle_alpha   90.00
_cell.angle_beta   90.00
_cell.angle_gamma   90.00
#
_symmetry.space_group_name_H-M   'P 1'
#
loop_
_entity.id
_entity.type
_entity.pdbx_description
1 polymer ?
#
loop_
_entity_poly.entity_id
_entity_poly.type
_entity_poly.pdbx_seq_one_letter_code
_entity_poly.pdbx_strand_id
1 'polypeptide(L)' 'MTGKLIPVSRIFKVFHSKAEELGVQLDPAKFVCDFETALIPAIQGSFPNTRVQGCSFHFCQAVLRQVGRLGLRTDLY' A
#
# COMPACT_ATOMS: atom_id res chain seq x y z
N MET A 1 -9.79 -20.06 3.57
CA MET A 1 -9.92 -19.10 2.46
C MET A 1 -8.53 -18.60 2.06
N THR A 2 -7.81 -19.36 1.22
CA THR A 2 -6.51 -18.96 0.68
C THR A 2 -6.73 -18.38 -0.71
N GLY A 3 -7.15 -17.12 -0.76
CA GLY A 3 -7.03 -16.33 -1.98
C GLY A 3 -5.56 -16.32 -2.37
N LYS A 4 -5.26 -16.81 -3.57
CA LYS A 4 -3.89 -16.93 -4.09
C LYS A 4 -3.34 -15.52 -4.27
N LEU A 5 -2.76 -14.95 -3.20
CA LEU A 5 -2.04 -13.69 -3.26
C LEU A 5 -0.89 -13.90 -4.26
N ILE A 6 -0.96 -13.27 -5.42
CA ILE A 6 0.24 -13.09 -6.24
C ILE A 6 1.25 -12.41 -5.30
N PRO A 7 2.46 -12.96 -5.11
CA PRO A 7 3.45 -12.30 -4.27
C PRO A 7 3.64 -10.88 -4.80
N VAL A 8 3.39 -9.86 -3.98
CA VAL A 8 3.53 -8.44 -4.37
C VAL A 8 4.90 -8.18 -5.02
N SER A 9 5.92 -8.93 -4.60
CA SER A 9 7.25 -8.95 -5.21
C SER A 9 7.26 -9.22 -6.72
N ARG A 10 6.29 -9.97 -7.26
CA ARG A 10 6.16 -10.21 -8.71
C ARG A 10 5.79 -8.94 -9.47
N ILE A 11 4.95 -8.06 -8.90
CA ILE A 11 4.62 -6.77 -9.50
C ILE A 11 5.85 -5.87 -9.54
N PHE A 12 6.61 -5.82 -8.45
CA PHE A 12 7.85 -5.02 -8.42
C PHE A 12 8.89 -5.51 -9.42
N LYS A 13 9.03 -6.84 -9.62
CA LYS A 13 9.87 -7.40 -10.68
C LYS A 13 9.46 -6.92 -12.08
N VAL A 14 8.15 -6.87 -12.36
CA VAL A 14 7.65 -6.37 -13.65
C VAL A 14 7.97 -4.87 -13.81
N PHE A 15 7.84 -4.07 -12.75
CA PHE A 15 8.20 -2.66 -12.79
C PHE A 15 9.70 -2.45 -13.04
N HIS A 16 10.57 -3.20 -12.36
CA HIS A 16 12.02 -3.13 -12.61
C HIS A 16 12.37 -3.53 -14.03
N SER A 17 11.83 -4.64 -14.54
CA SER A 17 12.04 -5.08 -15.92
C SER A 17 11.63 -4.00 -16.92
N LYS A 18 10.47 -3.36 -16.68
CA LYS A 18 9.99 -2.33 -17.59
C LYS A 18 10.80 -1.04 -17.51
N ALA A 19 11.26 -0.67 -16.32
CA ALA A 19 12.13 0.48 -16.14
C ALA A 19 13.49 0.27 -16.85
N GLU A 20 14.06 -0.93 -16.75
CA GLU A 20 15.28 -1.33 -17.45
C GLU A 20 15.10 -1.27 -18.98
N GLU A 21 14.02 -1.85 -19.52
CA GLU A 21 13.69 -1.75 -20.95
C GLU A 21 13.62 -0.31 -21.47
N LEU A 22 13.17 0.63 -20.60
CA LEU A 22 13.02 2.04 -20.94
C LEU A 22 14.27 2.88 -20.58
N GLY A 23 15.31 2.28 -20.01
CA GLY A 23 16.49 3.00 -19.53
C GLY A 23 16.21 3.98 -18.39
N VAL A 24 15.15 3.76 -17.62
CA VAL A 24 14.73 4.62 -16.51
C VAL A 24 15.13 3.97 -15.18
N GLN A 25 15.70 4.77 -14.27
CA GLN A 25 15.94 4.33 -12.90
C GLN A 25 14.67 4.46 -12.07
N LEU A 26 14.24 3.37 -11.45
CA LEU A 26 13.09 3.34 -10.55
C LEU A 26 13.56 3.48 -9.09
N ASP A 27 13.65 4.71 -8.60
CA ASP A 27 14.04 5.04 -7.22
C ASP A 27 13.02 6.00 -6.56
N PRO A 28 11.83 5.50 -6.18
CA PRO A 28 10.80 6.34 -5.59
C PRO A 28 11.19 6.76 -4.17
N ALA A 29 11.14 8.06 -3.87
CA ALA A 29 11.35 8.55 -2.51
C ALA A 29 10.24 8.13 -1.52
N LYS A 30 9.03 7.86 -2.03
CA LYS A 30 7.87 7.50 -1.21
C LYS A 30 6.94 6.50 -1.90
N PHE A 31 6.46 5.52 -1.14
CA PHE A 31 5.29 4.70 -1.48
C PHE A 31 4.12 5.06 -0.56
N VAL A 32 2.93 5.20 -1.14
CA VAL A 32 1.68 5.27 -0.38
C VAL A 32 0.95 3.96 -0.60
N CYS A 33 0.66 3.24 0.48
CA CYS A 33 -0.05 1.97 0.41
C CYS A 33 -0.99 1.80 1.59
N ASP A 34 -1.81 0.76 1.54
CA ASP A 34 -2.61 0.37 2.69
C ASP A 34 -1.70 -0.23 3.76
N PHE A 35 -2.13 -0.16 5.02
CA PHE A 35 -1.38 -0.69 6.17
C PHE A 35 -1.40 -2.24 6.20
N GLU A 36 -1.31 -2.89 5.03
CA GLU A 36 -1.20 -4.34 4.93
C GLU A 36 0.20 -4.78 5.35
N THR A 37 0.25 -5.60 6.41
CA THR A 37 1.49 -6.09 7.01
C THR A 37 2.41 -6.80 6.00
N ALA A 38 1.86 -7.46 4.99
CA ALA A 38 2.64 -8.15 3.97
C ALA A 38 3.21 -7.19 2.88
N LEU A 39 2.60 -6.03 2.68
CA LEU A 39 2.94 -5.09 1.63
C LEU A 39 4.15 -4.23 2.00
N ILE A 40 4.21 -3.79 3.25
CA ILE A 40 5.32 -2.98 3.79
C ILE A 40 6.70 -3.65 3.58
N PRO A 41 6.94 -4.90 4.03
CA PRO A 41 8.24 -5.54 3.83
C PRO A 41 8.52 -5.86 2.36
N ALA A 42 7.51 -6.11 1.54
CA ALA A 42 7.69 -6.34 0.10
C ALA A 42 8.17 -5.07 -0.62
N ILE A 43 7.63 -3.90 -0.25
CA ILE A 43 8.07 -2.59 -0.76
C ILE A 43 9.49 -2.33 -0.31
N GLN A 44 9.77 -2.44 0.99
CA GLN A 44 11.10 -2.16 1.54
C GLN A 44 12.18 -3.10 0.99
N GLY A 45 11.85 -4.37 0.76
CA GLY A 45 12.76 -5.33 0.15
C GLY A 45 13.05 -5.05 -1.33
N SER A 46 12.15 -4.36 -2.04
CA SER A 46 12.33 -4.02 -3.46
C SER A 46 12.92 -2.61 -3.65
N PHE A 47 12.63 -1.70 -2.71
CA PHE A 47 13.06 -0.30 -2.73
C PHE A 47 13.55 0.11 -1.33
N PRO A 48 14.81 -0.18 -0.98
CA PRO A 48 15.32 -0.05 0.38
C PRO A 48 15.37 1.40 0.89
N ASN A 49 15.51 2.37 -0.02
CA ASN A 49 15.58 3.79 0.32
C ASN A 49 14.21 4.47 0.40
N THR A 50 13.13 3.76 0.05
CA THR A 50 11.81 4.37 -0.03
C THR A 50 11.14 4.48 1.33
N ARG A 51 10.55 5.65 1.61
CA ARG A 51 9.65 5.80 2.75
C ARG A 51 8.26 5.21 2.42
N VAL A 52 7.80 4.26 3.24
CA VAL A 52 6.42 3.75 3.16
C VAL A 52 5.52 4.62 4.04
N GLN A 53 4.44 5.13 3.44
CA GLN A 53 3.41 5.93 4.12
C GLN A 53 2.05 5.25 3.96
N GLY A 54 1.27 5.21 5.03
CA GLY A 54 -0.10 4.69 4.96
C GLY A 54 -1.04 5.63 4.22
N CYS A 55 -2.01 5.06 3.52
CA CYS A 55 -3.04 5.81 2.80
C CYS A 55 -4.02 6.48 3.78
N SER A 56 -3.99 7.82 3.85
CA SER A 56 -4.91 8.61 4.69
C SER A 56 -6.38 8.39 4.31
N PHE A 57 -6.69 8.18 3.03
CA PHE A 57 -8.06 7.90 2.59
C PHE A 57 -8.61 6.60 3.19
N HIS A 58 -7.86 5.50 3.07
CA HIS A 58 -8.26 4.21 3.64
C HIS A 58 -8.23 4.22 5.17
N PHE A 59 -7.32 4.99 5.78
CA PHE A 59 -7.34 5.24 7.22
C PHE A 59 -8.64 5.94 7.65
N CYS A 60 -9.00 7.06 7.01
CA CYS A 60 -10.25 7.76 7.29
C CYS A 60 -11.45 6.83 7.08
N GLN A 61 -11.45 6.03 6.02
CA GLN A 61 -12.51 5.06 5.77
C GLN A 61 -12.60 3.99 6.88
N ALA A 62 -11.47 3.47 7.36
CA ALA A 62 -11.42 2.52 8.47
C ALA A 62 -11.95 3.15 9.77
N VAL A 63 -11.56 4.39 10.06
CA VAL A 63 -12.08 5.16 11.20
C VAL A 63 -13.59 5.35 11.08
N LEU A 64 -14.11 5.79 9.93
CA LEU A 64 -15.54 6.00 9.71
C LEU A 64 -16.36 4.70 9.83
N ARG A 65 -15.81 3.56 9.41
CA ARG A 65 -16.41 2.24 9.60
C ARG A 65 -16.47 1.90 11.10
N GLN A 66 -15.40 2.16 11.84
CA GLN A 66 -15.33 1.87 13.27
C GLN A 66 -16.26 2.77 14.08
N VAL A 67 -16.33 4.06 13.75
CA VAL A 67 -17.28 5.01 14.33
C VAL A 67 -18.72 4.53 14.12
N GLY A 68 -19.06 4.07 12.90
CA GLY A 68 -20.36 3.46 12.61
C GLY A 68 -20.62 2.18 13.41
N ARG A 69 -19.64 1.27 13.48
CA ARG A 69 -19.73 0.01 14.24
C ARG A 69 -19.96 0.24 15.74
N LEU A 70 -19.39 1.30 16.29
CA LEU A 70 -19.51 1.67 17.70
C LEU A 70 -20.77 2.50 18.01
N GLY A 71 -21.58 2.85 17.00
CA GLY A 71 -22.74 3.73 17.19
C GLY A 71 -22.37 5.17 17.54
N LEU A 72 -21.12 5.58 17.26
CA LEU A 72 -20.61 6.92 17.52
C LEU A 72 -20.87 7.88 16.35
N ARG A 73 -21.63 7.45 15.35
CA ARG A 73 -22.13 8.36 14.33
C ARG A 73 -23.16 9.26 15.02
N THR A 74 -22.77 10.50 15.25
CA THR A 74 -23.74 11.56 15.47
C THR A 74 -24.37 11.86 14.12
N ASP A 75 -25.69 11.77 14.05
CA ASP A 75 -26.45 12.33 12.93
C ASP A 75 -26.21 13.83 12.94
N LEU A 76 -25.23 14.28 12.15
CA LEU A 76 -25.14 15.68 11.78
C LEU A 76 -26.07 15.81 10.58
N TYR A 77 -27.23 16.41 10.88
CA TYR A 77 -28.52 16.49 10.18
C TYR A 77 -29.44 15.28 10.38
#